data_AF-A0A6A4NUS4-F1
#
_entry.id   AF-A0A6A4NUS4-F1
#
_cell.length_a   1.000
_cell.length_b   1.000
_cell.length_c   1.000
_cell.angle_alpha   90.00
_cell.angle_beta   90.00
_cell.angle_gamma   90.00
#
_symmetry.space_group_name_H-M   'P 1'
#
loop_
_entity.id
_entity.type
_entity.pdbx_description
1 polymer ?
#
loop_
_entity_poly.entity_id
_entity_poly.type
_entity_poly.pdbx_seq_one_letter_code
_entity_poly.pdbx_strand_id
1 'polypeptide(L)'
;MDQLYFDGMAICSSLGFPDLFLTMTCNPNWPEIVRILKPMGLKPHDRRDIILRVFKMKFEELLHDLKKRHVLGKVLACKYKFHYT
;
A
#
# COMPACT_ATOMS: atom_id res chain seq x y z
N MET A 1 9.87 -3.38 -17.86
CA MET A 1 10.22 -2.98 -16.47
C MET A 1 10.44 -1.46 -16.38
N ASP A 2 10.37 -0.78 -17.52
CA ASP A 2 11.20 0.39 -17.79
C ASP A 2 10.48 1.68 -17.43
N GLN A 3 9.16 1.72 -17.59
CA GLN A 3 8.37 2.93 -17.30
C GLN A 3 8.43 3.34 -15.82
N LEU A 4 8.39 2.38 -14.89
CA LEU A 4 8.46 2.69 -13.46
C LEU A 4 9.83 3.23 -13.06
N TYR A 5 10.88 2.68 -13.65
CA TYR A 5 12.24 3.15 -13.49
C TYR A 5 12.38 4.56 -14.05
N PHE A 6 11.94 4.82 -15.29
CA PHE A 6 12.02 6.14 -15.91
C PHE A 6 11.23 7.21 -15.17
N ASP A 7 10.01 6.91 -14.75
CA ASP A 7 9.23 7.83 -13.93
C ASP A 7 9.89 8.09 -12.56
N GLY A 8 10.51 7.07 -11.96
CA GLY A 8 11.28 7.22 -10.73
C GLY A 8 12.49 8.14 -10.94
N MET A 9 13.22 7.94 -12.04
CA MET A 9 14.34 8.78 -12.46
C MET A 9 13.90 10.22 -12.77
N ALA A 10 12.72 10.43 -13.35
CA ALA A 10 12.17 11.77 -13.58
C ALA A 10 11.89 12.52 -12.27
N ILE A 11 11.36 11.82 -11.26
CA ILE A 11 11.20 12.38 -9.91
C ILE A 11 12.57 12.65 -9.28
N CYS A 12 13.53 11.72 -9.40
CA CYS A 12 14.85 11.88 -8.81
C CYS A 12 15.65 13.03 -9.44
N SER A 13 15.52 13.23 -10.75
CA SER A 13 16.16 14.32 -11.48
C SER A 13 15.63 15.69 -11.07
N SER A 14 14.34 15.78 -10.69
CA SER A 14 13.70 17.04 -10.32
C SER A 14 13.77 17.36 -8.82
N LEU A 15 13.74 16.35 -7.95
CA LEU A 15 13.63 16.53 -6.49
C LEU A 15 14.79 15.92 -5.69
N GLY A 16 15.73 15.24 -6.35
CA GLY A 16 16.79 14.49 -5.69
C GLY A 16 16.38 13.04 -5.34
N PHE A 17 17.28 12.31 -4.71
CA PHE A 17 17.06 10.91 -4.36
C PHE A 17 15.96 10.73 -3.30
N PRO A 18 15.21 9.61 -3.32
CA PRO A 18 14.19 9.34 -2.32
C PRO A 18 14.80 9.08 -0.95
N ASP A 19 14.22 9.67 0.09
CA ASP A 19 14.64 9.46 1.48
C ASP A 19 14.14 8.13 2.07
N LEU A 20 13.00 7.62 1.57
CA LEU A 20 12.30 6.46 2.14
C LEU A 20 11.86 5.47 1.06
N PHE A 21 12.01 4.18 1.35
CA PHE A 21 11.43 3.08 0.60
C PHE A 21 10.60 2.19 1.54
N LEU A 22 9.29 2.14 1.32
CA LEU A 22 8.35 1.44 2.20
C LEU A 22 7.67 0.29 1.46
N THR A 23 7.61 -0.87 2.12
CA THR A 23 6.89 -2.06 1.63
C THR A 23 5.75 -2.38 2.58
N MET A 24 4.52 -2.45 2.07
CA MET A 24 3.35 -2.89 2.82
C MET A 24 2.84 -4.22 2.25
N THR A 25 2.73 -5.22 3.11
CA THR A 25 2.30 -6.58 2.73
C THR A 25 0.89 -6.87 3.24
N CYS A 26 0.04 -7.48 2.42
CA CYS A 26 -1.26 -7.98 2.86
C CYS A 26 -1.09 -9.07 3.91
N ASN A 27 -1.81 -8.99 5.03
CA ASN A 27 -1.90 -10.09 6.00
C ASN A 27 -3.33 -10.68 5.99
N PRO A 28 -3.54 -11.91 5.49
CA PRO A 28 -4.84 -12.57 5.49
C PRO A 28 -5.44 -12.78 6.90
N ASN A 29 -4.61 -12.73 7.94
CA ASN A 29 -5.02 -12.92 9.34
C ASN A 29 -5.45 -11.61 10.02
N TRP A 30 -5.56 -10.50 9.28
CA TRP A 30 -6.08 -9.27 9.86
C TRP A 30 -7.48 -9.47 10.45
N PRO A 31 -7.76 -8.91 11.64
CA PRO A 31 -9.05 -9.09 12.32
C PRO A 31 -10.26 -8.71 11.46
N GLU A 32 -10.12 -7.68 10.62
CA GLU A 32 -11.16 -7.21 9.71
C GLU A 32 -11.52 -8.28 8.68
N ILE A 33 -10.52 -9.00 8.15
CA ILE A 33 -10.71 -10.09 7.19
C ILE A 33 -11.34 -11.29 7.90
N VAL A 34 -10.75 -11.73 9.01
CA VAL A 34 -11.24 -12.89 9.76
C VAL A 34 -12.68 -12.68 10.25
N ARG A 35 -13.02 -11.47 10.71
CA ARG A 35 -14.38 -11.13 11.17
C ARG A 35 -15.42 -11.26 10.06
N ILE A 36 -15.07 -10.93 8.81
CA ILE A 36 -15.98 -11.04 7.67
C ILE A 36 -16.12 -12.50 7.21
N LEU A 37 -15.01 -13.24 7.19
CA LEU A 37 -14.98 -14.59 6.62
C LEU A 37 -15.43 -15.69 7.59
N LYS A 38 -15.16 -15.53 8.89
CA LYS A 38 -15.48 -16.52 9.93
C LYS A 38 -16.97 -16.89 9.95
N PRO A 39 -17.93 -15.95 9.88
CA PRO A 39 -19.36 -16.29 9.80
C PRO A 39 -19.75 -17.03 8.51
N MET A 40 -18.98 -16.86 7.44
CA MET A 40 -19.22 -17.50 6.14
C MET A 40 -18.59 -18.91 6.06
N GLY A 41 -17.77 -19.30 7.05
CA GLY A 41 -17.00 -20.55 7.00
C GLY A 41 -15.94 -20.58 5.89
N LEU A 42 -15.59 -19.42 5.31
CA LEU A 42 -14.68 -19.30 4.18
C LEU A 42 -13.25 -19.02 4.66
N LYS A 43 -12.27 -19.46 3.87
CA LYS A 43 -10.87 -19.10 4.05
C LYS A 43 -10.54 -17.83 3.27
N PRO A 44 -9.50 -17.08 3.64
CA PRO A 44 -9.11 -15.86 2.93
C PRO A 44 -8.90 -16.06 1.43
N HIS A 45 -8.38 -17.22 1.00
CA HIS A 45 -8.17 -17.50 -0.42
C HIS A 45 -9.47 -17.64 -1.22
N ASP A 46 -10.58 -18.00 -0.57
CA ASP A 46 -11.90 -18.13 -1.21
C ASP A 46 -12.48 -16.76 -1.59
N ARG A 47 -12.03 -15.69 -0.94
CA ARG A 47 -12.52 -14.32 -1.10
C ARG A 47 -11.40 -13.29 -1.13
N ARG A 48 -10.56 -13.39 -2.16
CA ARG A 48 -9.45 -12.45 -2.40
C ARG A 48 -9.92 -11.00 -2.50
N ASP A 49 -11.13 -10.75 -2.98
CA ASP A 49 -11.73 -9.41 -3.05
C ASP A 49 -11.82 -8.74 -1.66
N ILE A 50 -12.12 -9.51 -0.61
CA ILE A 50 -12.18 -8.99 0.77
C ILE A 50 -10.78 -8.60 1.24
N ILE A 51 -9.78 -9.45 1.00
CA ILE A 51 -8.37 -9.16 1.34
C ILE A 51 -7.92 -7.88 0.66
N LEU A 52 -8.15 -7.77 -0.65
CA LEU A 52 -7.75 -6.61 -1.46
C LEU A 52 -8.41 -5.32 -0.96
N ARG A 53 -9.69 -5.36 -0.60
CA ARG A 53 -10.40 -4.20 -0.03
C ARG A 53 -9.81 -3.78 1.31
N VAL A 54 -9.56 -4.71 2.22
CA VAL A 54 -8.96 -4.40 3.52
C VAL A 54 -7.55 -3.83 3.35
N PHE A 55 -6.75 -4.42 2.48
CA PHE A 55 -5.42 -3.90 2.14
C PHE A 55 -5.49 -2.48 1.58
N LYS A 56 -6.40 -2.21 0.64
CA LYS A 56 -6.58 -0.88 0.07
C LYS A 56 -6.94 0.15 1.16
N MET A 57 -7.86 -0.20 2.08
CA MET A 57 -8.24 0.70 3.18
C MET A 57 -7.03 1.02 4.09
N LYS A 58 -6.25 0.02 4.49
CA LYS A 58 -5.03 0.24 5.30
C LYS A 58 -3.97 1.04 4.54
N PHE A 59 -3.86 0.83 3.23
CA PHE A 59 -2.93 1.58 2.39
C PHE A 59 -3.31 3.06 2.30
N GLU A 60 -4.60 3.35 2.13
CA GLU A 60 -5.11 4.72 2.10
C GLU A 60 -4.91 5.43 3.45
N GLU A 61 -5.09 4.70 4.56
CA GLU A 61 -4.77 5.20 5.90
C GLU A 61 -3.28 5.53 6.05
N LEU A 62 -2.38 4.63 5.62
CA LEU A 62 -0.94 4.89 5.60
C LEU A 62 -0.60 6.13 4.74
N LEU A 63 -1.18 6.26 3.55
CA LEU A 63 -0.98 7.43 2.71
C LEU A 63 -1.49 8.72 3.37
N HIS A 64 -2.59 8.65 4.11
CA HIS A 64 -3.10 9.79 4.86
C HIS A 64 -2.13 10.20 5.97
N ASP A 65 -1.61 9.24 6.74
CA ASP A 65 -0.62 9.51 7.78
C ASP A 65 0.65 10.15 7.22
N LEU A 66 1.16 9.63 6.09
CA LEU A 66 2.37 10.15 5.45
C LEU A 66 2.14 11.53 4.82
N LYS A 67 1.08 11.70 4.02
CA LYS A 67 0.88 12.91 3.19
C LYS A 67 0.10 14.02 3.86
N LYS A 68 -0.74 13.71 4.86
CA LYS A 68 -1.61 14.70 5.52
C LYS A 68 -1.18 14.95 6.95
N ARG A 69 -0.89 13.88 7.70
CA ARG A 69 -0.42 14.01 9.09
C ARG A 69 1.09 14.24 9.19
N HIS A 70 1.83 14.04 8.09
CA HIS A 70 3.27 14.25 8.00
C HIS A 70 4.05 13.50 9.09
N VAL A 71 3.64 12.27 9.41
CA VAL A 71 4.23 11.48 10.52
C VAL A 71 5.71 11.19 10.32
N LEU A 72 6.19 11.18 9.07
CA LEU A 72 7.61 11.05 8.71
C LEU A 72 8.18 12.33 8.08
N GLY A 73 7.56 13.48 8.37
CA GLY A 73 7.90 14.77 7.75
C GLY A 73 7.08 15.07 6.49
N LYS A 74 7.42 16.19 5.84
CA LYS A 74 6.68 16.69 4.67
C LYS A 74 7.02 15.89 3.43
N VAL A 75 6.00 15.32 2.79
CA VAL A 75 6.16 14.56 1.54
C VAL A 75 6.18 15.52 0.34
N LEU A 76 7.32 15.63 -0.34
CA LEU A 76 7.46 16.43 -1.57
C LEU A 76 6.98 15.68 -2.82
N ALA A 77 7.36 14.41 -2.94
CA ALA A 77 6.85 13.49 -3.94
C ALA A 77 6.70 12.09 -3.35
N CYS A 78 5.73 11.34 -3.87
CA CYS A 78 5.49 9.97 -3.47
C CYS A 78 4.94 9.19 -4.66
N LYS A 79 5.61 8.09 -4.98
CA LYS A 79 5.16 7.13 -5.99
C LYS A 79 5.01 5.77 -5.33
N TYR A 80 3.94 5.06 -5.66
CA TYR A 80 3.66 3.73 -5.14
C TYR A 80 3.15 2.83 -6.26
N LYS A 81 3.31 1.52 -6.07
CA LYS A 81 2.81 0.49 -6.98
C LYS A 81 2.26 -0.67 -6.17
N PHE A 82 1.13 -1.21 -6.62
CA PHE A 82 0.62 -2.47 -6.11
C PHE A 82 1.17 -3.64 -6.92
N HIS A 83 1.61 -4.67 -6.21
CA HIS A 83 1.92 -5.97 -6.79
C HIS A 83 0.90 -6.97 -6.26
N TYR A 84 0.26 -7.69 -7.17
CA TYR A 84 -0.63 -8.80 -6.86
C TYR A 84 0.05 -10.07 -7.33
N THR A 85 0.15 -11.06 -6.45
CA THR A 85 0.71 -12.39 -6.72
C THR A 85 -0.41 -13.42 -6.68
#